data_AF-A0A7Y1ZNY5-F1
#
_entry.id   AF-A0A7Y1ZNY5-F1
#
_cell.length_a   1.000
_cell.length_b   1.000
_cell.length_c   1.000
_cell.angle_alpha   90.00
_cell.angle_beta   90.00
_cell.angle_gamma   90.00
#
_symmetry.space_group_name_H-M   'P 1'
#
loop_
_entity.id
_entity.type
_entity.pdbx_description
1 polymer ?
#
loop_
_entity_poly.entity_id
_entity_poly.type
_entity_poly.pdbx_seq_one_letter_code
_entity_poly.pdbx_strand_id
1 'polypeptide(L)'
;MPTIGIWIVLVLVGISLLSMLLFGVRSVAQGKVKPMSMAAVALPMIVLVVLGLVLGDWPTAAIYTVLIMIVVAALSMLLTSMRGIVGLK
;
A
#
# COMPACT_ATOMS: atom_id res chain seq x y z
N MET A 1 -20.52 -14.70 -23.11
CA MET A 1 -19.89 -14.16 -21.89
C MET A 1 -18.74 -13.27 -22.33
N PRO A 2 -18.72 -11.94 -22.08
CA PRO A 2 -17.72 -11.06 -22.67
C PRO A 2 -16.40 -11.17 -21.89
N THR A 3 -15.65 -12.24 -22.16
CA THR A 3 -14.32 -12.51 -21.56
C THR A 3 -13.29 -11.45 -21.93
N ILE A 4 -13.46 -10.78 -23.09
CA ILE A 4 -12.62 -9.67 -23.55
C ILE A 4 -12.61 -8.50 -22.55
N GLY A 5 -13.73 -8.21 -21.88
CA GLY A 5 -13.81 -7.09 -20.93
C GLY A 5 -12.90 -7.28 -19.71
N ILE A 6 -12.85 -8.50 -19.17
CA ILE A 6 -12.04 -8.82 -17.99
C ILE A 6 -10.54 -8.69 -18.30
N TRP A 7 -10.12 -9.17 -19.48
CA TRP A 7 -8.73 -9.06 -19.92
C TRP A 7 -8.28 -7.61 -20.11
N ILE A 8 -9.13 -6.77 -20.71
CA ILE A 8 -8.85 -5.34 -20.87
C ILE A 8 -8.67 -4.67 -19.49
N VAL A 9 -9.57 -4.96 -18.55
CA VAL A 9 -9.48 -4.41 -17.19
C VAL A 9 -8.18 -4.85 -16.50
N LEU A 10 -7.81 -6.13 -16.58
CA LEU A 10 -6.57 -6.62 -15.99
C LEU A 10 -5.32 -5.94 -16.56
N VAL A 11 -5.26 -5.77 -17.88
CA VAL A 11 -4.14 -5.08 -18.54
C VAL A 11 -4.09 -3.60 -18.13
N LEU A 12 -5.24 -2.91 -18.13
CA LEU A 12 -5.31 -1.50 -17.72
C LEU A 12 -4.91 -1.32 -16.26
N VAL A 13 -5.36 -2.20 -15.37
CA VAL A 13 -4.98 -2.17 -13.94
C VAL A 13 -3.48 -2.40 -13.79
N GLY A 14 -2.91 -3.39 -14.49
CA GLY A 14 -1.47 -3.64 -14.49
C GLY A 14 -0.64 -2.44 -14.93
N ILE A 15 -1.00 -1.82 -16.07
CA ILE A 15 -0.31 -0.62 -16.58
C ILE A 15 -0.45 0.55 -15.61
N SER A 16 -1.63 0.74 -15.00
CA SER A 16 -1.88 1.81 -14.04
C SER A 16 -0.99 1.66 -12.81
N LEU A 17 -0.87 0.45 -12.26
CA LEU A 17 -0.01 0.16 -11.11
C LEU A 17 1.47 0.38 -11.44
N LEU A 18 1.94 -0.07 -12.61
CA LEU A 18 3.32 0.17 -13.06
C LEU A 18 3.61 1.66 -13.22
N SER A 19 2.66 2.41 -13.78
CA SER A 19 2.77 3.86 -13.93
C SER A 19 2.85 4.56 -12.56
N MET A 20 2.00 4.18 -11.61
CA MET A 20 2.04 4.70 -10.24
C MET A 20 3.39 4.43 -9.56
N LEU A 21 3.96 3.25 -9.72
CA LEU A 21 5.28 2.92 -9.17
C LEU A 21 6.38 3.80 -9.78
N LEU A 22 6.41 3.95 -11.10
CA LEU A 22 7.39 4.79 -11.80
C LEU A 22 7.30 6.26 -11.39
N PHE A 23 6.08 6.82 -11.35
CA PHE A 23 5.87 8.19 -10.93
C PHE A 23 6.14 8.39 -9.43
N GLY A 24 5.84 7.40 -8.58
CA GLY A 24 6.16 7.40 -7.16
C GLY A 24 7.67 7.49 -6.93
N VAL A 25 8.46 6.59 -7.55
CA VAL A 25 9.93 6.59 -7.43
C VAL A 25 10.53 7.90 -7.97
N ARG A 26 10.05 8.39 -9.12
CA ARG A 26 10.48 9.68 -9.68
C ARG A 26 10.18 10.84 -8.73
N SER A 27 9.04 10.81 -8.03
CA SER A 27 8.66 11.85 -7.07
C SER A 27 9.61 11.93 -5.87
N VAL A 28 10.10 10.78 -5.39
CA VAL A 28 11.15 10.71 -4.35
C VAL A 28 12.47 11.25 -4.84
N ALA A 29 12.90 10.81 -6.03
CA ALA A 29 14.17 11.25 -6.62
C ALA A 29 14.22 12.77 -6.84
N GLN A 30 13.06 13.40 -7.08
CA GLN A 30 12.93 14.85 -7.22
C GLN A 30 12.83 15.60 -5.87
N GLY A 31 12.89 14.91 -4.73
CA GLY A 31 12.82 15.52 -3.39
C GLY A 31 11.47 16.16 -3.06
N LYS A 32 10.44 15.95 -3.89
CA LYS A 32 9.12 16.58 -3.75
C LYS A 32 8.32 16.02 -2.58
N VAL A 33 8.73 14.87 -2.04
CA VAL A 33 8.01 14.13 -0.99
C VAL A 33 8.97 13.82 0.16
N LYS A 34 8.54 14.08 1.40
CA LYS A 34 9.29 13.67 2.59
C LYS A 34 9.48 12.13 2.58
N PRO A 35 10.72 11.60 2.70
CA PRO A 35 10.98 10.16 2.62
C PRO A 35 10.13 9.32 3.57
N MET A 36 9.83 9.86 4.76
CA MET A 36 8.96 9.22 5.76
C MET A 36 7.52 9.03 5.26
N SER A 37 6.98 9.99 4.51
CA SER A 37 5.64 9.91 3.93
C SER A 37 5.59 8.86 2.81
N MET A 38 6.64 8.81 2.00
CA MET A 38 6.80 7.78 0.97
C MET A 38 6.87 6.37 1.57
N ALA A 39 7.61 6.20 2.67
CA ALA A 39 7.71 4.92 3.36
C ALA A 39 6.34 4.42 3.83
N ALA A 40 5.47 5.31 4.34
CA ALA A 40 4.12 4.96 4.75
C ALA A 40 3.23 4.51 3.57
N VAL A 41 3.39 5.12 2.39
CA VAL A 41 2.68 4.74 1.16
C VAL A 41 3.21 3.42 0.57
N ALA A 42 4.52 3.18 0.67
CA ALA A 42 5.16 1.96 0.20
C ALA A 42 4.95 0.75 1.13
N LEU A 43 4.68 1.00 2.42
CA LEU A 43 4.48 -0.03 3.44
C LEU A 43 3.51 -1.15 3.03
N PRO A 44 2.26 -0.88 2.57
CA PRO A 44 1.35 -1.94 2.15
C PRO A 44 1.90 -2.79 1.01
N MET A 45 2.62 -2.18 0.06
CA MET A 45 3.24 -2.93 -1.06
C MET A 45 4.36 -3.84 -0.57
N ILE A 46 5.19 -3.36 0.38
CA ILE A 46 6.26 -4.17 0.97
C ILE A 46 5.66 -5.35 1.74
N VAL A 47 4.64 -5.09 2.56
CA VAL A 47 3.93 -6.13 3.32
C VAL A 47 3.33 -7.18 2.37
N LEU A 48 2.68 -6.74 1.29
CA LEU A 48 2.13 -7.65 0.26
C LEU A 48 3.20 -8.54 -0.37
N VAL A 49 4.32 -7.96 -0.79
CA VAL A 49 5.40 -8.72 -1.44
C VAL A 49 5.99 -9.73 -0.45
N VAL A 50 6.25 -9.33 0.79
CA VAL A 50 6.79 -10.24 1.81
C VAL A 50 5.80 -11.37 2.11
N LEU A 51 4.53 -11.06 2.35
CA LEU A 51 3.50 -12.09 2.59
C LEU A 51 3.29 -13.00 1.37
N GLY A 52 3.32 -12.45 0.16
CA GLY A 52 3.19 -13.22 -1.07
C GLY A 52 4.33 -14.22 -1.24
N LEU A 53 5.57 -13.80 -0.93
CA LEU A 53 6.73 -14.68 -0.96
C LEU A 53 6.72 -15.73 0.16
N VAL A 54 6.24 -15.39 1.36
CA VAL A 54 6.19 -16.30 2.52
C VAL A 54 5.08 -17.34 2.40
N LEU A 55 3.88 -16.93 1.99
CA LEU A 55 2.70 -17.80 1.92
C LEU A 55 2.64 -18.60 0.61
N GLY A 56 3.31 -18.14 -0.45
CA GLY A 56 3.22 -18.75 -1.79
C GLY A 56 1.86 -18.60 -2.46
N ASP A 57 0.87 -17.98 -1.80
CA ASP A 57 -0.48 -17.73 -2.30
C ASP A 57 -0.79 -16.23 -2.30
N TRP A 58 -0.73 -15.62 -3.48
CA TRP A 58 -0.90 -14.18 -3.69
C TRP A 58 -2.29 -13.66 -3.29
N PRO A 59 -3.42 -14.34 -3.60
CA PRO A 59 -4.74 -14.01 -3.09
C PRO A 59 -4.79 -13.90 -1.57
N THR A 60 -4.35 -14.93 -0.85
CA THR A 60 -4.39 -14.95 0.62
C THR A 60 -3.45 -13.91 1.22
N ALA A 61 -2.26 -13.71 0.63
CA ALA A 61 -1.35 -12.64 1.03
C ALA A 61 -1.97 -11.24 0.87
N ALA A 62 -2.72 -11.00 -0.20
CA ALA A 62 -3.42 -9.73 -0.40
C ALA A 62 -4.49 -9.49 0.67
N ILE A 63 -5.27 -10.52 1.01
CA ILE A 63 -6.28 -10.45 2.07
C ILE A 63 -5.60 -10.11 3.41
N TYR A 64 -4.55 -10.85 3.78
CA TYR A 64 -3.83 -10.59 5.02
C TYR A 64 -3.17 -9.21 5.07
N THR A 65 -2.62 -8.75 3.95
CA THR A 65 -2.05 -7.40 3.87
C THR A 65 -3.10 -6.34 4.19
N VAL A 66 -4.29 -6.44 3.60
CA VAL A 66 -5.40 -5.50 3.89
C VAL A 66 -5.77 -5.55 5.37
N LEU A 67 -5.94 -6.75 5.94
CA LEU A 67 -6.29 -6.91 7.35
C LEU A 67 -5.23 -6.31 8.29
N ILE A 68 -3.95 -6.59 8.04
CA ILE A 68 -2.83 -6.05 8.82
C ILE A 68 -2.82 -4.53 8.74
N MET A 69 -2.98 -3.95 7.54
CA MET A 69 -2.95 -2.51 7.35
C MET A 69 -4.14 -1.81 8.01
N ILE A 70 -5.31 -2.45 8.06
CA ILE A 70 -6.46 -1.95 8.84
C ILE A 70 -6.13 -1.90 10.33
N VAL A 71 -5.52 -2.96 10.88
CA VAL A 71 -5.10 -2.99 12.28
C VAL A 71 -4.05 -1.91 12.56
N VAL A 72 -3.06 -1.75 11.69
CA VAL A 72 -2.03 -0.71 11.81
C VAL A 72 -2.67 0.68 11.75
N ALA A 73 -3.62 0.92 10.85
CA ALA A 73 -4.34 2.19 10.75
C ALA A 73 -5.14 2.48 12.03
N ALA A 74 -5.89 1.49 12.53
CA ALA A 74 -6.65 1.61 13.77
C ALA A 74 -5.74 1.92 14.97
N LEU A 75 -4.63 1.20 15.13
CA LEU A 75 -3.64 1.46 16.18
C LEU A 75 -3.02 2.85 16.03
N SER A 76 -2.69 3.26 14.80
CA SER A 76 -2.13 4.59 14.54
C SER A 76 -3.10 5.70 14.92
N MET A 77 -4.39 5.52 14.62
CA MET A 77 -5.44 6.45 15.03
C MET A 77 -5.56 6.51 16.55
N LEU A 78 -5.63 5.37 17.23
CA LEU A 78 -5.71 5.33 18.70
C LEU A 78 -4.52 6.01 19.36
N LEU A 79 -3.30 5.72 18.90
CA LEU A 79 -2.08 6.36 19.39
C LEU A 79 -2.09 7.87 19.15
N THR A 80 -2.57 8.32 17.98
CA THR A 80 -2.68 9.74 17.66
C THR A 80 -3.72 10.43 18.54
N SER A 81 -4.87 9.82 18.76
CA SER A 81 -5.92 10.31 19.67
C SER A 81 -5.41 10.42 21.10
N MET A 82 -4.69 9.41 21.61
CA MET A 82 -4.11 9.44 22.95
C MET A 82 -3.04 10.54 23.10
N ARG A 83 -2.16 10.72 22.10
CA ARG A 83 -1.18 11.82 22.11
C ARG A 83 -1.86 13.20 22.17
N GLY A 84 -2.95 13.37 21.43
CA GLY A 84 -3.76 14.59 21.48
C GLY A 84 -4.36 14.88 22.85
N ILE A 85 -4.72 13.85 23.62
CA ILE A 85 -5.27 13.97 24.98
C ILE A 85 -4.16 14.23 26.02
N VAL A 86 -3.01 13.58 25.88
CA VAL A 86 -1.88 13.68 26.84
C VAL A 86 -1.08 14.98 26.64
N GLY A 87 -1.38 15.79 25.62
CA GLY A 87 -0.76 17.10 25.40
C GLY A 87 0.70 17.04 24.93
N LEU A 88 1.19 15.86 24.54
CA LEU A 88 2.51 15.68 23.95
C LEU A 88 2.44 16.13 22.48
N LYS A 89 2.89 17.37 22.23
CA LYS A 89 3.14 17.91 20.88
C LYS A 89 4.34 17.24 20.23
#